data_AF-A0A914E9K3-F1
#
_entry.id   AF-A0A914E9K3-F1
#
_cell.length_a   1.000
_cell.length_b   1.000
_cell.length_c   1.000
_cell.angle_alpha   90.00
_cell.angle_beta   90.00
_cell.angle_gamma   90.00
#
_symmetry.space_group_name_H-M   'P 1'
#
loop_
_entity.id
_entity.type
_entity.pdbx_description
1 polymer ?
#
loop_
_entity_poly.entity_id
_entity_poly.type
_entity_poly.pdbx_seq_one_letter_code
_entity_poly.pdbx_strand_id
1 'polypeptide(L)'
;MKLYLCLISFILHLLVNSVDGGTFTVDIPNQQFLKDGKPFRYISGEIHYFRIHPDQWEDRLSRVRASGLNAIQVYVAWNEHEPFEGQ
;
A
#
# COMPACT_ATOMS: atom_id res chain seq x y z
N MET A 1 1.46 39.82 -19.17
CA MET A 1 2.11 38.51 -19.41
C MET A 1 2.45 37.76 -18.13
N LYS A 2 3.13 38.35 -17.13
CA LYS A 2 3.48 37.68 -15.85
C LYS A 2 2.29 37.14 -15.04
N LEU A 3 1.13 37.82 -15.05
CA LEU A 3 -0.06 37.38 -14.31
C LEU A 3 -0.67 36.09 -14.89
N TYR A 4 -0.67 35.95 -16.22
CA TYR A 4 -1.22 34.79 -16.93
C TYR A 4 -0.37 33.53 -16.70
N LEU A 5 0.97 33.67 -16.69
CA LEU A 5 1.88 32.58 -16.35
C LEU A 5 1.73 32.12 -14.89
N CYS A 6 1.48 33.04 -13.95
CA CYS A 6 1.21 32.68 -12.55
C CYS A 6 -0.11 31.91 -12.40
N LEU A 7 -1.18 32.33 -13.10
CA LEU A 7 -2.47 31.64 -13.11
C LEU A 7 -2.37 30.23 -13.70
N ILE A 8 -1.63 30.05 -14.81
CA ILE A 8 -1.39 28.73 -15.41
C ILE A 8 -0.56 27.86 -14.45
N SER A 9 0.47 28.41 -13.80
CA SER A 9 1.28 27.68 -12.80
C SER A 9 0.46 27.27 -11.58
N PHE A 10 -0.49 28.09 -11.15
CA PHE A 10 -1.36 27.84 -10.00
C PHE A 10 -2.43 26.78 -10.33
N ILE A 11 -3.02 26.85 -11.53
CA ILE A 11 -3.95 25.84 -12.05
C ILE A 11 -3.23 24.50 -12.28
N LEU A 12 -2.00 24.51 -12.79
CA LEU A 12 -1.19 23.31 -12.94
C LEU A 12 -0.82 22.69 -11.58
N HIS A 13 -0.56 23.52 -10.56
CA HIS A 13 -0.39 23.05 -9.18
C HIS A 13 -1.68 22.46 -8.60
N LEU A 14 -2.86 23.03 -8.88
CA LEU A 14 -4.15 22.49 -8.44
C LEU A 14 -4.49 21.15 -9.12
N LEU A 15 -4.07 20.94 -10.38
CA LEU A 15 -4.26 19.67 -11.11
C LEU A 15 -3.29 18.56 -10.67
N VAL A 16 -2.11 18.91 -10.14
CA VAL A 16 -1.09 17.95 -9.66
C VAL A 16 -1.33 17.53 -8.20
N ASN A 17 -2.11 18.29 -7.43
CA ASN A 17 -2.40 18.03 -6.02
C ASN A 17 -3.77 17.37 -5.79
N SER A 18 -4.21 16.45 -6.65
CA SER A 18 -5.10 15.40 -6.15
C SER A 18 -4.23 14.44 -5.34
N VAL A 19 -4.29 14.55 -4.01
CA VAL A 19 -3.94 13.41 -3.16
C VAL A 19 -5.02 12.36 -3.42
N ASP A 20 -4.88 11.65 -4.53
CA ASP A 20 -5.68 10.47 -4.79
C ASP A 20 -5.19 9.43 -3.78
N GLY A 21 -5.90 9.33 -2.66
CA GLY A 21 -5.77 8.18 -1.77
C GLY A 21 -5.97 6.94 -2.64
N GLY A 22 -4.88 6.22 -2.90
CA GLY A 22 -4.87 5.16 -3.92
C GLY A 22 -6.05 4.21 -3.75
N THR A 23 -6.71 3.85 -4.85
CA THR A 23 -7.93 3.05 -4.81
C THR A 23 -7.61 1.57 -5.00
N PHE A 24 -8.34 0.72 -4.29
CA PHE A 24 -8.33 -0.73 -4.50
C PHE A 24 -9.76 -1.23 -4.56
N THR A 25 -10.19 -1.73 -5.72
CA THR A 25 -11.58 -2.16 -5.93
C THR A 25 -11.65 -3.57 -6.50
N VAL A 26 -12.79 -4.23 -6.28
CA VAL A 26 -13.11 -5.54 -6.87
C VAL A 26 -14.00 -5.31 -8.08
N ASP A 27 -13.48 -5.63 -9.26
CA ASP A 27 -14.20 -5.58 -10.52
C ASP A 27 -14.84 -6.94 -10.77
N ILE A 28 -16.07 -7.10 -10.26
CA ILE A 28 -16.83 -8.35 -10.31
C ILE A 28 -17.11 -8.80 -11.76
N PRO A 29 -17.57 -7.93 -12.68
CA PRO A 29 -17.82 -8.34 -14.07
C PRO A 29 -16.59 -8.90 -14.78
N ASN A 30 -15.41 -8.34 -14.55
CA ASN A 30 -14.17 -8.79 -15.19
C ASN A 30 -13.33 -9.75 -14.31
N GLN A 31 -13.85 -10.15 -13.14
CA GLN A 31 -13.20 -11.08 -12.20
C GLN A 31 -11.75 -10.68 -11.83
N GLN A 32 -11.52 -9.40 -11.56
CA GLN A 32 -10.19 -8.87 -11.27
C GLN A 32 -10.20 -7.85 -10.14
N PHE A 33 -9.01 -7.51 -9.63
CA PHE A 33 -8.84 -6.34 -8.79
C PHE A 33 -8.39 -5.17 -9.65
N LEU A 34 -8.77 -3.96 -9.24
CA LEU A 34 -8.22 -2.72 -9.80
C LEU A 34 -7.42 -2.01 -8.70
N LYS A 35 -6.19 -1.63 -9.01
CA LYS A 35 -5.38 -0.70 -8.21
C LYS A 35 -5.23 0.59 -9.00
N ASP A 36 -5.71 1.70 -8.45
CA ASP A 36 -5.69 3.01 -9.11
C ASP A 36 -6.36 2.97 -10.50
N GLY A 37 -7.50 2.29 -10.59
CA GLY A 37 -8.28 2.10 -11.83
C GLY A 37 -7.68 1.14 -12.85
N LYS A 38 -6.54 0.49 -12.57
CA LYS A 38 -5.86 -0.43 -13.50
C LYS A 38 -5.95 -1.89 -13.04
N PRO A 39 -6.10 -2.87 -13.95
CA PRO A 39 -6.04 -4.30 -13.61
C PRO A 39 -4.82 -4.64 -12.74
N PHE A 40 -5.08 -5.32 -11.63
CA PHE A 40 -4.08 -5.66 -10.64
C PHE A 40 -4.21 -7.13 -10.21
N ARG A 41 -3.06 -7.78 -10.05
CA ARG A 41 -2.94 -9.12 -9.48
C ARG A 41 -1.86 -9.09 -8.42
N TYR A 42 -2.20 -9.46 -7.19
CA TYR A 42 -1.19 -9.67 -6.16
C TYR A 42 -0.53 -11.03 -6.34
N ILE A 43 0.76 -11.08 -6.03
CA ILE A 43 1.53 -12.30 -5.78
C ILE A 43 2.13 -12.06 -4.39
N SER A 44 1.62 -12.78 -3.40
CA SER A 44 1.86 -12.53 -1.99
C SER A 44 2.68 -13.65 -1.34
N GLY A 45 3.44 -13.28 -0.31
CA GLY A 45 4.12 -14.20 0.59
C GLY A 45 3.80 -13.90 2.05
N GLU A 46 3.84 -14.92 2.90
CA GLU A 46 3.46 -14.80 4.31
C GLU A 46 4.62 -14.41 5.22
N ILE A 47 4.37 -13.41 6.08
CA ILE A 47 5.28 -12.98 7.11
C ILE A 47 4.52 -12.85 8.42
N HIS A 48 4.95 -13.57 9.45
CA HIS A 48 4.44 -13.39 10.81
C HIS A 48 5.41 -12.48 11.57
N TYR A 49 5.10 -11.18 11.64
CA TYR A 49 5.98 -10.19 12.27
C TYR A 49 6.34 -10.57 13.73
N PHE A 50 5.40 -11.18 14.46
CA PHE A 50 5.58 -11.63 15.85
C PHE A 50 6.55 -12.83 15.99
N ARG A 51 7.01 -13.43 14.88
CA ARG A 51 8.02 -14.49 14.88
C ARG A 51 9.40 -13.99 14.43
N ILE A 52 9.54 -12.70 14.14
CA ILE A 52 10.76 -12.11 13.57
C ILE A 52 11.13 -10.90 14.41
N HIS A 53 12.38 -10.83 14.86
CA HIS A 53 12.87 -9.68 15.60
C HIS A 53 12.66 -8.38 14.80
N PRO A 54 12.17 -7.27 15.39
CA PRO A 54 11.85 -6.04 14.67
C PRO A 54 12.99 -5.51 13.79
N ASP A 55 14.23 -5.56 14.28
CA ASP A 55 15.43 -5.14 13.52
C ASP A 55 15.64 -5.92 12.21
N GLN A 56 14.98 -7.07 12.04
CA GLN A 56 15.09 -7.89 10.84
C GLN A 56 13.97 -7.64 9.83
N TRP A 57 12.91 -6.89 10.18
CA TRP A 57 11.74 -6.72 9.31
C TRP A 57 12.10 -6.11 7.96
N GLU A 58 12.94 -5.07 7.94
CA GLU A 58 13.36 -4.43 6.70
C GLU A 58 14.10 -5.40 5.77
N ASP A 59 15.02 -6.23 6.30
CA ASP A 59 15.70 -7.26 5.53
C ASP A 59 14.71 -8.29 4.97
N ARG A 60 13.75 -8.77 5.80
CA ARG A 60 12.74 -9.75 5.33
C ARG A 60 11.87 -9.19 4.22
N LEU A 61 11.38 -7.95 4.37
CA LEU A 61 10.56 -7.28 3.36
C LEU A 61 11.35 -7.02 2.08
N SER A 62 12.62 -6.62 2.19
CA SER A 62 13.50 -6.41 1.04
C SER A 62 13.73 -7.70 0.25
N ARG A 63 13.92 -8.83 0.93
CA ARG A 63 14.08 -10.15 0.29
C ARG A 63 12.80 -10.62 -0.40
N VAL A 64 11.65 -10.41 0.23
CA VAL A 64 10.33 -10.70 -0.38
C VAL A 64 10.10 -9.88 -1.63
N ARG A 65 10.44 -8.59 -1.60
CA ARG A 65 10.35 -7.74 -2.80
C ARG A 65 11.31 -8.22 -3.89
N ALA A 66 12.53 -8.57 -3.52
CA ALA A 66 13.55 -9.08 -4.44
C ALA A 66 13.18 -10.44 -5.06
N SER A 67 12.35 -11.26 -4.39
CA SER A 67 11.83 -12.51 -4.96
C SER A 67 10.69 -12.31 -5.97
N GLY A 68 10.27 -11.06 -6.22
CA GLY A 68 9.23 -10.72 -7.19
C GLY A 68 7.82 -10.64 -6.63
N LEU A 69 7.66 -10.74 -5.30
CA LEU A 69 6.37 -10.53 -4.64
C LEU A 69 6.02 -9.05 -4.62
N ASN A 70 4.75 -8.72 -4.84
CA ASN A 70 4.23 -7.35 -4.85
C ASN A 70 3.27 -7.04 -3.70
N ALA A 71 3.04 -8.03 -2.83
CA ALA A 71 2.25 -7.93 -1.61
C ALA A 71 2.81 -8.88 -0.54
N ILE A 72 2.43 -8.65 0.71
CA ILE A 72 2.63 -9.59 1.82
C ILE A 72 1.30 -9.91 2.46
N GLN A 73 1.22 -11.06 3.11
CA GLN A 73 0.14 -11.40 4.02
C GLN A 73 0.70 -11.57 5.43
N VAL A 74 -0.03 -11.06 6.43
CA VAL A 74 0.36 -11.11 7.84
C VAL A 74 -0.84 -11.52 8.68
N TYR A 75 -0.59 -12.31 9.72
CA TYR A 75 -1.54 -12.49 10.81
C TYR A 75 -1.30 -11.44 11.90
N VAL A 76 -2.39 -11.01 12.54
CA VAL A 76 -2.35 -10.27 13.79
C VAL A 76 -2.58 -11.25 14.92
N ALA A 77 -1.53 -11.61 15.65
CA ALA A 77 -1.61 -12.51 16.78
C ALA A 77 -2.19 -11.77 17.98
N TRP A 78 -3.53 -11.82 18.15
CA TRP A 78 -4.24 -11.06 19.18
C TRP A 78 -3.67 -11.28 20.59
N ASN A 79 -3.31 -12.53 20.93
CA ASN A 79 -2.70 -12.89 22.21
C ASN A 79 -1.36 -12.19 22.51
N GLU A 80 -0.65 -11.72 21.49
CA GLU A 80 0.59 -10.92 21.66
C GLU A 80 0.28 -9.45 21.92
N HIS A 81 -0.88 -8.97 21.47
CA HIS A 81 -1.31 -7.57 21.62
C HIS A 81 -2.18 -7.35 22.85
N GLU A 82 -2.96 -8.34 23.26
CA GLU A 82 -3.80 -8.33 24.46
C GLU A 82 -3.57 -9.64 25.23
N PRO A 83 -2.50 -9.73 26.05
CA PRO A 83 -2.25 -10.90 26.89
C PRO A 83 -3.28 -11.06 28.01
N PHE A 84 -3.91 -9.95 28.40
CA PHE A 84 -4.96 -9.86 29.42
C PHE A 84 -6.07 -8.95 28.90
N GLU A 85 -7.33 -9.33 29.17
CA GLU A 85 -8.51 -8.58 28.73
C GLU A 85 -8.45 -7.09 29.11
N GLY A 86 -8.53 -6.21 28.10
CA GLY A 86 -8.59 -4.75 28.24
C GLY A 86 -7.25 -4.03 28.42
N GLN A 87 -6.10 -4.66 28.16
CA GLN A 87 -4.76 -4.04 28.25
C GLN A 87 -4.16 -3.68 26.90
#